data_AF-A0A2T6NCG2-F1
#
_entry.id   AF-A0A2T6NCG2-F1
#
_cell.length_a   1.000
_cell.length_b   1.000
_cell.length_c   1.000
_cell.angle_alpha   90.00
_cell.angle_beta   90.00
_cell.angle_gamma   90.00
#
_symmetry.space_group_name_H-M   'P 1'
#
loop_
_entity.id
_entity.type
_entity.pdbx_description
1 polymer ?
#
loop_
_entity_poly.entity_id
_entity_poly.type
_entity_poly.pdbx_seq_one_letter_code
_entity_poly.pdbx_strand_id
1 'polypeptide(L)' 'MTPKQIKEIRLKARLSQAGLAEVFDTHPMTISKWERGERTPDGAAVAALKAIRWAVKEGKAEELLDAFRR' A
#
# COMPACT_ATOMS: atom_id res chain seq x y z
N MET A 1 9.25 5.26 5.31
CA MET A 1 8.23 4.21 5.53
C MET A 1 8.99 2.92 5.81
N THR A 2 8.74 2.23 6.93
CA THR A 2 9.46 0.99 7.25
C THR A 2 8.77 -0.24 6.63
N PRO A 3 9.49 -1.35 6.40
CA PRO A 3 8.89 -2.58 5.86
C PRO A 3 7.69 -3.08 6.68
N LYS A 4 7.79 -3.01 8.01
CA LYS A 4 6.70 -3.34 8.94
C LYS A 4 5.48 -2.43 8.75
N GLN A 5 5.69 -1.11 8.62
CA GLN A 5 4.60 -0.16 8.38
C GLN A 5 3.87 -0.44 7.06
N ILE A 6 4.59 -0.80 5.99
CA ILE A 6 3.99 -1.12 4.69
C ILE A 6 3.07 -2.34 4.82
N LYS A 7 3.57 -3.41 5.44
CA LYS A 7 2.80 -4.62 5.70
C LYS A 7 1.55 -4.35 6.56
N GLU A 8 1.69 -3.54 7.61
CA GLU A 8 0.56 -3.15 8.46
C GLU A 8 -0.50 -2.35 7.72
N ILE A 9 -0.10 -1.36 6.90
CA ILE A 9 -1.03 -0.58 6.07
C ILE A 9 -1.79 -1.51 5.15
N ARG A 10 -1.08 -2.41 4.44
CA ARG A 10 -1.69 -3.37 3.52
C ARG A 10 -2.72 -4.26 4.19
N LEU A 11 -2.35 -4.87 5.31
CA LEU A 11 -3.22 -5.81 6.02
C LEU A 11 -4.44 -5.09 6.61
N LYS A 12 -4.28 -3.88 7.15
CA LYS A 12 -5.41 -3.09 7.66
C LYS A 12 -6.34 -2.59 6.54
N ALA A 13 -5.81 -2.37 5.34
CA ALA A 13 -6.58 -2.11 4.14
C ALA A 13 -7.17 -3.40 3.51
N ARG A 14 -7.01 -4.57 4.15
CA ARG A 14 -7.52 -5.87 3.69
C ARG A 14 -6.99 -6.31 2.31
N LEU A 15 -5.80 -5.84 1.93
CA LEU A 15 -5.19 -6.17 0.64
C LEU A 15 -4.21 -7.34 0.74
N SER A 16 -4.18 -8.17 -0.31
CA SER A 16 -3.06 -9.08 -0.56
C SER A 16 -1.86 -8.30 -1.11
N GLN A 17 -0.66 -8.90 -1.16
CA GLN A 17 0.49 -8.25 -1.81
C GLN A 17 0.19 -7.93 -3.28
N ALA A 18 -0.58 -8.78 -3.98
CA ALA A 18 -1.03 -8.54 -5.34
C ALA A 18 -2.06 -7.39 -5.40
N GLY A 19 -3.04 -7.36 -4.50
CA GLY A 19 -4.02 -6.27 -4.46
C GLY A 19 -3.41 -4.91 -4.15
N LEU A 20 -2.37 -4.85 -3.32
CA LEU A 20 -1.60 -3.61 -3.15
C LEU A 20 -0.78 -3.29 -4.40
N ALA A 21 -0.25 -4.28 -5.09
CA ALA A 21 0.54 -4.06 -6.30
C ALA A 21 -0.32 -3.47 -7.44
N GLU A 22 -1.57 -3.91 -7.56
CA GLU A 22 -2.57 -3.35 -8.49
C GLU A 22 -2.81 -1.85 -8.23
N VAL A 23 -2.94 -1.45 -6.96
CA VAL A 23 -3.13 -0.02 -6.58
C VAL A 23 -1.94 0.84 -6.98
N PHE A 24 -0.74 0.28 -6.98
CA PHE A 24 0.51 1.00 -7.27
C PHE A 24 1.00 0.79 -8.71
N ASP A 25 0.22 0.12 -9.55
CA ASP A 25 0.60 -0.30 -10.91
C ASP A 25 2.02 -0.92 -10.96
N THR A 26 2.25 -1.90 -10.09
CA THR A 26 3.55 -2.56 -9.97
C THR A 26 3.42 -4.06 -9.85
N HIS A 27 4.55 -4.77 -9.95
CA HIS A 27 4.58 -6.21 -9.75
C HIS A 27 4.48 -6.56 -8.26
N PRO A 28 3.77 -7.65 -7.86
CA PRO A 28 3.68 -8.08 -6.45
C PRO A 28 5.02 -8.29 -5.76
N MET A 29 6.05 -8.69 -6.53
CA MET A 29 7.44 -8.79 -6.05
C MET A 29 7.98 -7.45 -5.53
N THR A 30 7.61 -6.31 -6.12
CA THR A 30 8.00 -4.98 -5.66
C THR A 30 7.49 -4.75 -4.24
N ILE A 31 6.21 -5.03 -3.99
CA ILE A 31 5.60 -4.95 -2.66
C ILE A 31 6.31 -5.90 -1.69
N SER A 32 6.59 -7.12 -2.13
CA SER A 32 7.30 -8.12 -1.33
C SER A 32 8.69 -7.63 -0.90
N LYS A 33 9.46 -7.04 -1.83
CA LYS A 33 10.78 -6.44 -1.56
C LYS A 33 10.68 -5.27 -0.59
N TRP A 34 9.63 -4.45 -0.68
CA TRP A 34 9.37 -3.37 0.28
C TRP A 34 9.07 -3.90 1.68
N GLU A 35 8.23 -4.94 1.80
CA GLU A 35 7.87 -5.54 3.08
C GLU A 35 9.00 -6.35 3.74
N ARG A 36 9.99 -6.80 2.96
CA ARG A 36 11.22 -7.42 3.48
C ARG A 36 12.37 -6.43 3.69
N GLY A 37 12.24 -5.19 3.25
CA GLY A 37 13.29 -4.16 3.36
C GLY A 37 14.43 -4.29 2.36
N GLU A 38 14.26 -5.13 1.34
CA GLU A 38 15.23 -5.29 0.24
C GLU A 38 15.21 -4.10 -0.73
N ARG A 39 14.10 -3.36 -0.75
CA ARG A 39 13.94 -2.12 -1.53
C ARG A 39 13.11 -1.12 -0.76
N THR A 40 13.40 0.16 -0.94
CA THR A 40 12.58 1.25 -0.40
C THR A 40 11.56 1.73 -1.45
N PRO A 41 10.32 2.06 -1.05
CA PRO A 41 9.39 2.76 -1.92
C PRO A 41 9.91 4.16 -2.23
N ASP A 42 9.65 4.63 -3.45
CA ASP A 42 9.96 6.00 -3.86
C ASP A 42 9.00 7.04 -3.24
N GLY A 43 9.20 8.31 -3.57
CA GLY A 43 8.41 9.41 -3.02
C GLY A 43 6.90 9.31 -3.32
N ALA A 44 6.54 8.94 -4.55
CA ALA A 44 5.15 8.80 -4.96
C ALA A 44 4.48 7.63 -4.22
N ALA A 45 5.17 6.49 -4.14
CA ALA A 45 4.70 5.34 -3.41
C ALA A 45 4.56 5.63 -1.91
N VAL A 46 5.49 6.38 -1.31
CA VAL A 46 5.39 6.79 0.10
C VAL A 46 4.18 7.70 0.32
N ALA A 47 3.87 8.61 -0.60
CA ALA A 47 2.70 9.48 -0.52
C ALA A 47 1.39 8.67 -0.58
N ALA A 48 1.27 7.74 -1.53
CA ALA A 48 0.12 6.85 -1.65
C ALA A 48 -0.05 5.97 -0.40
N LEU A 49 1.03 5.39 0.14
CA LEU A 49 0.97 4.62 1.38
C LEU A 49 0.51 5.46 2.59
N LYS A 50 0.90 6.74 2.65
CA LYS A 50 0.40 7.66 3.69
C LYS A 50 -1.09 7.94 3.53
N ALA A 51 -1.58 8.12 2.30
CA ALA A 51 -2.99 8.31 2.01
C ALA A 51 -3.82 7.08 2.39
N ILE A 52 -3.38 5.88 2.01
CA ILE A 52 -4.04 4.61 2.41
C ILE A 52 -4.06 4.48 3.93
N ARG A 53 -2.94 4.76 4.61
CA ARG A 53 -2.87 4.74 6.07
C ARG A 53 -3.88 5.69 6.73
N TRP A 54 -4.03 6.89 6.17
CA TRP A 54 -5.03 7.85 6.63
C TRP A 54 -6.45 7.30 6.41
N ALA A 55 -6.76 6.82 5.21
CA ALA A 55 -8.09 6.30 4.90
C ALA A 55 -8.47 5.11 5.78
N VAL A 56 -7.52 4.21 6.08
CA VAL A 56 -7.70 3.12 7.05
C VAL A 56 -8.08 3.66 8.44
N LYS A 57 -7.41 4.72 8.91
CA LYS A 57 -7.68 5.33 10.21
C LYS A 57 -9.09 5.95 10.26
N GLU A 58 -9.53 6.55 9.17
CA GLU A 58 -10.83 7.22 9.06
C GLU A 58 -11.97 6.27 8.64
N GLY A 59 -11.70 4.97 8.45
CA GLY A 59 -12.71 4.00 7.98
C GLY A 59 -13.11 4.17 6.50
N LYS A 60 -12.32 4.90 5.72
CA LYS A 60 -12.56 5.24 4.30
C LYS A 60 -11.68 4.46 3.32
N ALA A 61 -11.06 3.36 3.75
CA ALA A 61 -10.11 2.61 2.94
C ALA A 61 -10.74 2.09 1.64
N GLU A 62 -11.91 1.47 1.71
CA GLU A 62 -12.59 0.93 0.51
C GLU A 62 -12.94 2.02 -0.50
N GLU A 63 -13.49 3.16 -0.04
CA GLU A 63 -13.82 4.30 -0.90
C GLU A 63 -12.58 4.83 -1.65
N LEU A 64 -11.47 4.99 -0.93
CA LEU A 64 -10.20 5.41 -1.54
C LEU A 64 -9.69 4.38 -2.55
N LEU A 65 -9.72 3.09 -2.19
CA LEU A 65 -9.22 2.02 -3.06
C LEU A 65 -10.06 1.87 -4.33
N ASP A 66 -11.38 2.05 -4.24
CA ASP A 66 -12.26 2.08 -5.40
C ASP A 66 -11.96 3.27 -6.32
N ALA A 67 -11.54 4.41 -5.77
CA ALA A 67 -11.12 5.55 -6.58
C ALA A 67 -9.83 5.26 -7.39
N PHE A 68 -8.96 4.35 -6.92
CA PHE A 68 -7.78 3.90 -7.65
C PHE A 68 -8.08 2.84 -8.73
N ARG A 69 -9.26 2.20 -8.69
CA ARG A 69 -9.68 1.17 -9.64
C ARG A 69 -10.48 1.70 -10.84
N ARG A 70 -10.84 2.98 -10.85
CA ARG A 70 -11.63 3.65 -11.89
C ARG A 70 -10.73 4.46 -12.81
#